data_AF-A0A6N7PGL3-F1
#
_entry.id   AF-A0A6N7PGL3-F1
#
_cell.length_a   1.000
_cell.length_b   1.000
_cell.length_c   1.000
_cell.angle_alpha   90.00
_cell.angle_beta   90.00
_cell.angle_gamma   90.00
#
_symmetry.space_group_name_H-M   'P 1'
#
loop_
_entity.id
_entity.type
_entity.pdbx_description
1 polymer ?
#
loop_
_entity_poly.entity_id
_entity_poly.type
_entity_poly.pdbx_seq_one_letter_code
_entity_poly.pdbx_strand_id
1 'polypeptide(L)'
;MRRSLPFAAAMCALAPGAGRAEEPGAMGPEVLHAPTLERTAEQGILRAVPISIALPIDVALRARRVLVHYRLWGDPDWTALELRRNGKKYEGAIPCLEISTVTGDLRYYIRVHDAEGRVIATGASRARPYLVTIKHDTELEPGEARGAKCPDPADCPAGLLGCPSERVVEIACQSDADCEGGATCSWRGFCERSDRRKSWVSLGIEQDVGVVATAGACSLHSQENEGYACFREDGAQYTGTPVLTNTPLSGGLGPTRIVVGYERLIHYDTTLGLRLGWALFGEGPTPREGTAFVPFSLAARATHFFGDDLFARSGLRPYTFLTGGYAMVDLRGSTVVRENPLAPPYQGGNDLEQVVTVWKRAGDGFVGAGAGLALAWQSRRAAFVEIAAHAVFPFGALVLAPSAGVSLGF
;
A
#
# COMPACT_ATOMS: atom_id res chain seq x y z
N MET A 1 10.52 14.44 -47.28
CA MET A 1 11.73 13.82 -46.70
C MET A 1 11.45 13.49 -45.24
N ARG A 2 11.20 12.22 -44.93
CA ARG A 2 10.86 11.73 -43.58
C ARG A 2 12.16 11.50 -42.80
N ARG A 3 12.38 12.24 -41.70
CA ARG A 3 13.44 11.94 -40.73
C ARG A 3 12.81 11.18 -39.57
N SER A 4 13.09 9.89 -39.51
CA SER A 4 12.86 9.01 -38.37
C SER A 4 13.93 9.30 -37.30
N LEU A 5 13.50 9.69 -36.11
CA LEU A 5 14.32 9.77 -34.90
C LEU A 5 14.11 8.47 -34.09
N PRO A 6 15.17 7.78 -33.66
CA PRO A 6 15.05 6.67 -32.72
C PRO A 6 15.06 7.22 -31.29
N PHE A 7 13.92 7.16 -30.60
CA PHE A 7 13.89 7.30 -29.14
C PHE A 7 14.28 5.97 -28.51
N ALA A 8 15.54 5.85 -28.12
CA ALA A 8 16.02 4.81 -27.23
C ALA A 8 15.73 5.23 -25.78
N ALA A 9 14.64 4.71 -25.21
CA ALA A 9 14.38 4.80 -23.77
C ALA A 9 15.09 3.66 -23.05
N ALA A 10 16.28 3.96 -22.53
CA ALA A 10 16.96 3.10 -21.56
C ALA A 10 16.19 3.13 -20.23
N MET A 11 15.38 2.11 -19.96
CA MET A 11 14.86 1.87 -18.61
C MET A 11 15.99 1.33 -17.74
N CYS A 12 16.52 2.20 -16.87
CA CYS A 12 17.38 1.81 -15.75
C CYS A 12 16.67 0.79 -14.86
N ALA A 13 17.13 -0.45 -14.92
CA ALA A 13 16.83 -1.47 -13.92
C ALA A 13 17.63 -1.17 -12.63
N LEU A 14 17.06 -0.34 -11.75
CA LEU A 14 17.52 -0.24 -10.36
C LEU A 14 16.93 -1.40 -9.58
N ALA A 15 17.66 -2.52 -9.53
CA ALA A 15 17.39 -3.57 -8.56
C ALA A 15 17.67 -2.99 -7.14
N PRO A 16 16.70 -2.97 -6.22
CA PRO A 16 17.00 -2.65 -4.84
C PRO A 16 17.87 -3.78 -4.29
N GLY A 17 19.13 -3.46 -4.01
CA GLY A 17 20.01 -4.35 -3.28
C GLY A 17 19.32 -4.76 -1.98
N ALA A 18 19.22 -6.06 -1.73
CA ALA A 18 18.75 -6.61 -0.47
C ALA A 18 19.78 -6.26 0.63
N GLY A 19 19.74 -5.01 1.09
CA GLY A 19 20.40 -4.60 2.31
C GLY A 19 19.82 -5.42 3.43
N ARG A 20 20.66 -6.25 4.08
CA ARG A 20 20.34 -6.78 5.40
C ARG A 20 19.99 -5.57 6.27
N ALA A 21 18.72 -5.46 6.67
CA ALA A 21 18.28 -4.45 7.60
C ALA A 21 19.18 -4.56 8.84
N GLU A 22 20.02 -3.55 9.03
CA GLU A 22 20.81 -3.37 10.23
C GLU A 22 19.82 -3.26 11.40
N GLU A 23 19.83 -4.23 12.32
CA GLU A 23 18.94 -4.20 13.48
C GLU A 23 19.16 -2.87 14.23
N PRO A 24 18.10 -2.12 14.55
CA PRO A 24 18.23 -0.84 15.24
C PRO A 24 19.05 -1.03 16.52
N GLY A 25 20.14 -0.27 16.63
CA GLY A 25 21.14 -0.40 17.68
C GLY A 25 20.53 -0.42 19.08
N ALA A 26 20.90 -1.44 19.85
CA ALA A 26 20.75 -1.59 21.30
C ALA A 26 19.53 -0.85 21.91
N MET A 27 18.34 -1.42 21.74
CA MET A 27 17.13 -0.93 22.39
C MET A 27 17.14 -1.26 23.90
N GLY A 28 17.37 -0.22 24.71
CA GLY A 28 17.14 -0.21 26.16
C GLY A 28 18.27 -0.79 27.03
N PRO A 29 18.22 -0.59 28.37
CA PRO A 29 19.19 -1.15 29.29
C PRO A 29 19.12 -2.69 29.28
N GLU A 30 20.29 -3.34 29.31
CA GLU A 30 20.39 -4.80 29.41
C GLU A 30 19.91 -5.25 30.80
N VAL A 31 18.94 -6.16 30.83
CA VAL A 31 18.38 -6.67 32.08
C VAL A 31 19.20 -7.87 32.57
N LEU A 32 19.51 -7.88 33.88
CA LEU A 32 20.14 -9.01 34.56
C LEU A 32 19.22 -10.25 34.58
N HIS A 33 19.67 -11.31 33.91
CA HIS A 33 19.00 -12.62 33.87
C HIS A 33 19.93 -13.70 34.46
N ALA A 34 19.39 -14.64 35.23
CA ALA A 34 20.14 -15.79 35.72
C ALA A 34 19.90 -17.00 34.80
N PRO A 35 20.95 -17.71 34.32
CA PRO A 35 22.35 -17.64 34.77
C PRO A 35 23.07 -16.36 34.32
N THR A 36 23.69 -15.69 35.30
CA THR A 36 24.11 -14.28 35.22
C THR A 36 25.52 -14.06 34.66
N LEU A 37 26.27 -15.11 34.30
CA LEU A 37 27.69 -14.97 33.93
C LEU A 37 28.15 -15.75 32.71
N GLU A 38 27.45 -16.82 32.31
CA GLU A 38 27.75 -17.59 31.11
C GLU A 38 26.47 -17.63 30.28
N ARG A 39 26.49 -17.06 29.07
CA ARG A 39 25.34 -17.05 28.13
C ARG A 39 25.04 -18.45 27.56
N THR A 40 25.52 -19.49 28.23
CA THR A 40 25.51 -20.89 27.87
C THR A 40 25.10 -21.68 29.11
N ALA A 41 24.08 -22.51 28.98
CA ALA A 41 23.71 -23.50 29.97
C ALA A 41 23.53 -24.86 29.27
N GLU A 42 23.65 -25.95 30.02
CA GLU A 42 23.38 -27.29 29.51
C GLU A 42 22.13 -27.86 30.16
N GLN A 43 21.35 -28.63 29.40
CA GLN A 43 20.13 -29.23 29.91
C GLN A 43 19.81 -30.56 29.21
N GLY A 44 19.21 -31.50 29.93
CA GLY A 44 18.72 -32.76 29.36
C GLY A 44 17.43 -32.58 28.56
N ILE A 45 17.19 -33.48 27.60
CA ILE A 45 15.90 -33.64 26.91
C ILE A 45 14.72 -33.84 27.89
N LEU A 46 13.50 -33.52 27.44
CA LEU A 46 12.25 -33.65 28.20
C LEU A 46 12.23 -32.88 29.53
N ARG A 47 12.96 -31.77 29.62
CA ARG A 47 12.98 -30.90 30.79
C ARG A 47 12.64 -29.48 30.38
N ALA A 48 11.87 -28.80 31.21
CA ALA A 48 11.50 -27.41 30.97
C ALA A 48 12.70 -26.51 31.26
N VAL A 49 12.95 -25.50 30.45
CA VAL A 49 14.06 -24.54 30.67
C VAL A 49 13.51 -23.38 31.51
N PRO A 50 13.82 -23.31 32.82
CA PRO A 50 13.28 -22.26 33.68
C PRO A 50 13.93 -20.91 33.33
N ILE A 51 13.10 -19.88 33.24
CA ILE A 51 13.52 -18.52 32.97
C ILE A 51 13.02 -17.64 34.11
N SER A 52 13.97 -17.05 34.84
CA SER A 52 13.70 -16.08 35.90
C SER A 52 14.50 -14.82 35.65
N ILE A 53 13.82 -13.68 35.65
CA ILE A 53 14.44 -12.38 35.40
C ILE A 53 14.02 -11.36 36.46
N ALA A 54 15.00 -10.61 36.96
CA ALA A 54 14.77 -9.52 37.90
C ALA A 54 14.95 -8.19 37.15
N LEU A 55 13.87 -7.42 37.05
CA LEU A 55 13.91 -6.11 36.40
C LEU A 55 14.45 -5.05 37.37
N PRO A 56 15.32 -4.12 36.90
CA PRO A 56 15.60 -2.88 37.61
C PRO A 56 14.30 -2.15 37.98
N ILE A 57 14.27 -1.46 39.12
CA ILE A 57 13.03 -0.87 39.68
C ILE A 57 12.35 0.09 38.68
N ASP A 58 13.13 0.90 37.97
CA ASP A 58 12.68 1.86 36.97
C ASP A 58 12.03 1.20 35.73
N VAL A 59 12.52 0.04 35.33
CA VAL A 59 11.93 -0.79 34.26
C VAL A 59 10.71 -1.54 34.80
N ALA A 60 10.80 -2.11 36.00
CA ALA A 60 9.75 -2.91 36.63
C ALA A 60 8.45 -2.13 36.86
N LEU A 61 8.53 -0.84 37.16
CA LEU A 61 7.36 0.03 37.35
C LEU A 61 6.58 0.28 36.04
N ARG A 62 7.29 0.32 34.91
CA ARG A 62 6.73 0.59 33.58
C ARG A 62 6.39 -0.70 32.82
N ALA A 63 7.04 -1.81 33.16
CA ALA A 63 6.79 -3.10 32.56
C ALA A 63 5.32 -3.53 32.77
N ARG A 64 4.71 -3.99 31.68
CA ARG A 64 3.39 -4.62 31.67
C ARG A 64 3.46 -6.05 31.19
N ARG A 65 4.31 -6.35 30.21
CA ARG A 65 4.52 -7.69 29.66
C ARG A 65 6.00 -7.98 29.54
N VAL A 66 6.41 -9.21 29.83
CA VAL A 66 7.79 -9.68 29.65
C VAL A 66 7.74 -10.93 28.79
N LEU A 67 8.25 -10.82 27.56
CA LEU A 67 8.20 -11.87 26.57
C LEU A 67 9.58 -12.51 26.39
N VAL A 68 9.64 -13.83 26.44
CA VAL A 68 10.77 -14.63 26.00
C VAL A 68 10.52 -15.03 24.56
N HIS A 69 11.43 -14.67 23.67
CA HIS A 69 11.48 -15.19 22.32
C HIS A 69 12.51 -16.31 22.29
N TYR A 70 12.11 -17.51 21.91
CA TYR A 70 13.00 -18.67 21.84
C TYR A 70 12.87 -19.42 20.52
N ARG A 71 13.92 -20.13 20.14
CA ARG A 71 13.99 -20.94 18.92
C ARG A 71 14.75 -22.22 19.22
N LEU A 72 14.09 -23.35 18.99
CA LEU A 72 14.67 -24.67 19.14
C LEU A 72 15.63 -24.97 17.97
N TRP A 73 16.49 -25.95 18.17
CA TRP A 73 17.35 -26.44 17.09
C TRP A 73 16.50 -27.06 15.99
N GLY A 74 16.74 -26.66 14.73
CA GLY A 74 15.97 -27.10 13.57
C GLY A 74 14.73 -26.26 13.26
N ASP A 75 14.20 -25.48 14.22
CA ASP A 75 13.05 -24.62 13.97
C ASP A 75 13.45 -23.37 13.18
N PRO A 76 12.76 -23.04 12.08
CA PRO A 76 13.07 -21.84 11.29
C PRO A 76 12.62 -20.56 12.01
N ASP A 77 11.62 -20.66 12.88
CA ASP A 77 10.88 -19.54 13.46
C ASP A 77 11.19 -19.35 14.95
N TRP A 78 11.03 -18.11 15.42
CA TRP A 78 11.06 -17.80 16.85
C TRP A 78 9.64 -17.89 17.42
N THR A 79 9.51 -18.48 18.60
CA THR A 79 8.26 -18.58 19.37
C THR A 79 8.33 -17.65 20.57
N ALA A 80 7.20 -17.02 20.93
CA ALA A 80 7.12 -16.13 22.08
C ALA A 80 6.37 -16.78 23.26
N LEU A 81 6.88 -16.56 24.47
CA LEU A 81 6.31 -17.00 25.74
C LEU A 81 6.26 -15.82 26.71
N GLU A 82 5.12 -15.57 27.34
CA GLU A 82 5.00 -14.51 28.36
C GLU A 82 5.35 -15.01 29.75
N LEU A 83 6.27 -14.31 30.43
CA LEU A 83 6.65 -14.59 31.80
C LEU A 83 5.61 -14.00 32.76
N ARG A 84 5.31 -14.74 33.83
CA ARG A 84 4.37 -14.33 34.87
C ARG A 84 5.10 -13.59 35.98
N ARG A 85 4.49 -12.53 36.51
CA ARG A 85 5.05 -11.79 37.64
C ARG A 85 4.88 -12.60 38.93
N ASN A 86 5.99 -12.92 39.59
CA ASN A 86 6.03 -13.55 40.91
C ASN A 86 6.83 -12.67 41.88
N GLY A 87 6.12 -11.85 42.66
CA GLY A 87 6.71 -10.86 43.55
C GLY A 87 7.56 -9.81 42.80
N LYS A 88 8.89 -9.85 43.02
CA LYS A 88 9.85 -8.92 42.40
C LYS A 88 10.46 -9.45 41.09
N LYS A 89 10.15 -10.69 40.70
CA LYS A 89 10.70 -11.35 39.51
C LYS A 89 9.61 -11.65 38.49
N TYR A 90 10.03 -11.83 37.25
CA TYR A 90 9.22 -12.42 36.20
C TYR A 90 9.74 -13.83 35.94
N GLU A 91 8.85 -14.81 36.01
CA GLU A 91 9.18 -16.22 36.00
C GLU A 91 8.31 -16.98 35.01
N GLY A 92 8.90 -17.97 34.36
CA GLY A 92 8.25 -18.85 33.42
C GLY A 92 9.21 -19.96 33.03
N ALA A 93 8.79 -20.84 32.13
CA ALA A 93 9.67 -21.87 31.62
C ALA A 93 9.30 -22.19 30.17
N ILE A 94 10.30 -22.39 29.32
CA ILE A 94 10.06 -22.94 27.98
C ILE A 94 9.55 -24.37 28.18
N PRO A 95 8.36 -24.71 27.67
CA PRO A 95 7.71 -25.98 27.99
C PRO A 95 8.59 -27.17 27.59
N CYS A 96 8.70 -28.13 28.50
CA CYS A 96 9.47 -29.36 28.26
C CYS A 96 8.96 -30.15 27.06
N LEU A 97 7.66 -30.09 26.77
CA LEU A 97 7.04 -30.78 25.64
C LEU A 97 7.39 -30.15 24.29
N GLU A 98 7.71 -28.86 24.27
CA GLU A 98 8.24 -28.23 23.06
C GLU A 98 9.71 -28.59 22.85
N ILE A 99 10.50 -28.66 23.94
CA ILE A 99 11.88 -29.17 23.87
C ILE A 99 11.89 -30.64 23.45
N SER A 100 10.94 -31.44 23.96
CA SER A 100 10.73 -32.84 23.61
C SER A 100 12.04 -33.64 23.67
N THR A 101 12.37 -34.35 22.60
CA THR A 101 13.61 -35.11 22.39
C THR A 101 14.62 -34.38 21.49
N VAL A 102 14.39 -33.09 21.20
CA VAL A 102 15.27 -32.30 20.34
C VAL A 102 16.59 -32.06 21.06
N THR A 103 17.70 -32.41 20.40
CA THR A 103 19.06 -32.13 20.87
C THR A 103 19.66 -30.98 20.05
N GLY A 104 20.53 -30.19 20.67
CA GLY A 104 21.14 -29.00 20.04
C GLY A 104 20.86 -27.71 20.81
N ASP A 105 21.21 -26.58 20.20
CA ASP A 105 21.12 -25.28 20.86
C ASP A 105 19.70 -24.70 20.81
N LEU A 106 19.08 -24.58 21.97
CA LEU A 106 17.97 -23.66 22.20
C LEU A 106 18.52 -22.24 22.33
N ARG A 107 17.99 -21.32 21.51
CA ARG A 107 18.36 -19.90 21.57
C ARG A 107 17.21 -19.10 22.12
N TYR A 108 17.45 -18.17 23.03
CA TYR A 108 16.41 -17.27 23.51
C TYR A 108 16.90 -15.85 23.82
N TYR A 109 15.99 -14.88 23.77
CA TYR A 109 16.19 -13.52 24.28
C TYR A 109 14.89 -13.02 24.90
N ILE A 110 14.97 -11.90 25.62
CA ILE A 110 13.87 -11.38 26.44
C ILE A 110 13.57 -9.95 26.01
N ARG A 111 12.29 -9.61 25.86
CA ARG A 111 11.80 -8.25 25.62
C ARG A 111 10.83 -7.85 26.72
N VAL A 112 10.97 -6.62 27.20
CA VAL A 112 10.10 -6.04 28.22
C VAL A 112 9.29 -4.93 27.56
N HIS A 113 7.96 -5.02 27.67
CA HIS A 113 7.03 -4.09 27.05
C HIS A 113 6.31 -3.23 28.10
N ASP A 114 6.05 -1.96 27.78
CA ASP A 114 5.20 -1.06 28.57
C ASP A 114 3.70 -1.23 28.27
N ALA A 115 2.86 -0.32 28.78
CA ALA A 115 1.41 -0.34 28.58
C ALA A 115 1.00 -0.04 27.14
N GLU A 116 1.85 0.67 26.40
CA GLU A 116 1.65 1.02 25.00
C GLU A 116 2.20 -0.04 24.03
N GLY A 117 2.76 -1.13 24.58
CA GLY A 117 3.35 -2.23 23.82
C GLY A 117 4.78 -1.98 23.32
N ARG A 118 5.41 -0.85 23.70
CA ARG A 118 6.78 -0.52 23.27
C ARG A 118 7.81 -1.30 24.05
N VAL A 119 8.89 -1.70 23.40
CA VAL A 119 10.03 -2.37 24.04
C VAL A 119 10.82 -1.35 24.87
N ILE A 120 10.81 -1.49 26.19
CA ILE A 120 11.50 -0.59 27.13
C ILE A 120 12.82 -1.15 27.66
N ALA A 121 13.03 -2.46 27.57
CA ALA A 121 14.29 -3.12 27.92
C ALA A 121 14.41 -4.47 27.20
N THR A 122 15.65 -4.95 27.06
CA THR A 122 15.95 -6.25 26.44
C THR A 122 16.94 -7.05 27.29
N GLY A 123 16.82 -8.37 27.26
CA GLY A 123 17.84 -9.28 27.77
C GLY A 123 18.35 -10.14 26.62
N ALA A 124 19.59 -9.93 26.20
CA ALA A 124 20.13 -10.44 24.93
C ALA A 124 19.41 -9.90 23.66
N SER A 125 19.80 -10.37 22.48
CA SER A 125 19.15 -10.00 21.21
C SER A 125 19.09 -11.19 20.25
N ARG A 126 18.37 -11.05 19.13
CA ARG A 126 18.33 -12.09 18.09
C ARG A 126 19.70 -12.38 17.50
N ALA A 127 20.54 -11.37 17.33
CA ALA A 127 21.92 -11.50 16.86
C ALA A 127 22.86 -12.12 17.90
N ARG A 128 22.59 -11.91 19.20
CA ARG A 128 23.40 -12.44 20.30
C ARG A 128 22.50 -13.02 21.40
N PRO A 129 21.82 -14.16 21.16
CA PRO A 129 20.87 -14.73 22.10
C PRO A 129 21.59 -15.44 23.25
N TYR A 130 20.85 -15.74 24.31
CA TYR A 130 21.24 -16.78 25.26
C TYR A 130 21.16 -18.15 24.58
N LEU A 131 22.06 -19.05 24.98
CA LEU A 131 22.18 -20.40 24.44
C LEU A 131 21.96 -21.40 25.57
N VAL A 132 21.12 -22.40 25.33
CA VAL A 132 20.98 -23.58 26.19
C VAL A 132 21.20 -24.80 25.32
N THR A 133 22.30 -25.51 25.52
CA THR A 133 22.59 -26.73 24.77
C THR A 133 21.82 -27.89 25.37
N ILE A 134 20.84 -28.39 24.63
CA ILE A 134 20.03 -29.53 25.01
C ILE A 134 20.75 -30.81 24.60
N LYS A 135 21.12 -31.64 25.58
CA LYS A 135 21.85 -32.90 25.41
C LYS A 135 21.00 -34.09 25.81
N HIS A 136 21.40 -35.27 25.36
CA HIS A 136 20.81 -36.50 25.87
C HIS A 136 21.25 -36.71 27.34
N ASP A 137 20.39 -37.25 28.21
CA ASP A 137 20.72 -37.36 29.65
C ASP A 137 21.94 -38.23 29.95
N THR A 138 22.31 -39.10 29.02
CA THR A 138 23.50 -39.97 29.09
C THR A 138 24.81 -39.19 28.95
N GLU A 139 24.74 -37.96 28.42
CA GLU A 139 25.89 -37.10 28.16
C GLU A 139 26.09 -36.01 29.22
N LEU A 140 25.16 -35.89 30.18
CA LEU A 140 25.27 -34.95 31.29
C LEU A 140 26.28 -35.46 32.33
N GLU A 141 27.05 -34.54 32.93
CA GLU A 141 28.06 -34.91 33.91
C GLU A 141 27.44 -35.59 35.16
N PRO A 142 28.08 -36.64 35.71
CA PRO A 142 27.60 -37.32 36.90
C PRO A 142 27.61 -36.37 38.12
N GLY A 143 26.43 -36.00 38.63
CA GLY A 143 26.28 -35.14 39.80
C GLY A 143 25.57 -33.82 39.52
N GLU A 144 25.34 -33.47 38.26
CA GLU A 144 24.54 -32.31 37.90
C GLU A 144 23.06 -32.54 38.27
N ALA A 145 22.42 -31.52 38.85
CA ALA A 145 21.06 -31.63 39.38
C ALA A 145 20.08 -32.03 38.27
N ARG A 146 19.63 -33.28 38.31
CA ARG A 146 18.67 -33.78 37.33
C ARG A 146 17.28 -33.27 37.66
N GLY A 147 16.93 -32.10 37.11
CA GLY A 147 15.55 -31.60 37.16
C GLY A 147 14.56 -32.67 36.71
N ALA A 148 13.34 -32.65 37.29
CA ALA A 148 12.31 -33.63 36.96
C ALA A 148 12.01 -33.59 35.45
N LYS A 149 12.00 -34.77 34.82
CA LYS A 149 11.50 -34.92 33.45
C LYS A 149 10.00 -34.69 33.46
N CYS A 150 9.50 -34.10 32.40
CA CYS A 150 8.06 -34.02 32.24
C CYS A 150 7.45 -35.39 32.00
N PRO A 151 6.22 -35.60 32.51
CA PRO A 151 5.36 -36.69 32.08
C PRO A 151 5.16 -36.64 30.56
N ASP A 152 4.77 -37.77 29.99
CA ASP A 152 4.40 -37.85 28.57
C ASP A 152 3.36 -36.75 28.23
N PRO A 153 3.45 -36.08 27.06
CA PRO A 153 2.50 -35.08 26.62
C PRO A 153 1.01 -35.48 26.77
N ALA A 154 0.68 -36.77 26.77
CA ALA A 154 -0.67 -37.26 26.98
C ALA A 154 -1.22 -37.06 28.42
N ASP A 155 -0.34 -36.90 29.41
CA ASP A 155 -0.71 -36.91 30.84
C ASP A 155 -0.76 -35.52 31.49
N CYS A 156 -0.45 -34.44 30.75
CA CYS A 156 -0.43 -33.11 31.36
C CYS A 156 -1.70 -32.27 31.14
N PRO A 157 -2.44 -31.93 32.21
CA PRO A 157 -3.57 -30.99 32.12
C PRO A 157 -3.09 -29.56 31.85
N ALA A 158 -3.89 -28.78 31.11
CA ALA A 158 -3.60 -27.39 30.77
C ALA A 158 -3.43 -26.52 32.03
N GLY A 159 -2.37 -25.69 32.06
CA GLY A 159 -2.18 -24.66 33.10
C GLY A 159 -1.20 -24.99 34.24
N LEU A 160 -0.65 -26.21 34.33
CA LEU A 160 0.43 -26.54 35.27
C LEU A 160 1.80 -26.04 34.78
N LEU A 161 2.65 -25.59 35.71
CA LEU A 161 4.03 -25.17 35.44
C LEU A 161 4.81 -26.31 34.76
N GLY A 162 5.29 -26.08 33.53
CA GLY A 162 6.08 -27.03 32.74
C GLY A 162 5.34 -27.63 31.54
N CYS A 163 4.02 -27.61 31.55
CA CYS A 163 3.18 -28.06 30.43
C CYS A 163 2.99 -26.93 29.42
N PRO A 164 2.44 -27.17 28.21
CA PRO A 164 2.36 -26.16 27.18
C PRO A 164 1.60 -24.99 27.78
N SER A 165 2.32 -23.92 28.09
CA SER A 165 1.72 -22.67 28.48
C SER A 165 0.81 -22.26 27.34
N GLU A 166 -0.39 -21.80 27.66
CA GLU A 166 -1.30 -21.16 26.73
C GLU A 166 -0.48 -20.24 25.83
N ARG A 167 -0.21 -20.71 24.60
CA ARG A 167 0.67 -20.03 23.67
C ARG A 167 0.05 -18.66 23.50
N VAL A 168 0.78 -17.59 23.82
CA VAL A 168 0.26 -16.23 23.65
C VAL A 168 0.07 -16.04 22.15
N VAL A 169 -1.15 -16.30 21.67
CA VAL A 169 -1.47 -16.33 20.24
C VAL A 169 -1.39 -14.92 19.64
N GLU A 170 -1.41 -13.89 20.49
CA GLU A 170 -1.56 -12.50 20.08
C GLU A 170 -0.42 -11.62 20.65
N ILE A 171 0.67 -11.51 19.87
CA ILE A 171 1.77 -10.57 20.14
C ILE A 171 1.30 -9.18 19.72
N ALA A 172 1.25 -8.21 20.64
CA ALA A 172 0.80 -6.86 20.30
C ALA A 172 1.82 -6.11 19.42
N CYS A 173 1.34 -5.29 18.49
CA CYS A 173 2.15 -4.53 17.55
C CYS A 173 1.49 -3.19 17.17
N GLN A 174 2.31 -2.23 16.74
CA GLN A 174 1.85 -0.97 16.13
C GLN A 174 2.18 -0.93 14.63
N SER A 175 3.24 -1.61 14.22
CA SER A 175 3.72 -1.69 12.85
C SER A 175 4.21 -3.10 12.51
N ASP A 176 4.36 -3.39 11.22
CA ASP A 176 4.95 -4.65 10.76
C ASP A 176 6.38 -4.88 11.27
N ALA A 177 7.11 -3.83 11.65
CA ALA A 177 8.45 -3.95 12.20
C ALA A 177 8.48 -4.56 13.61
N ASP A 178 7.35 -4.51 14.33
CA ASP A 178 7.21 -5.13 15.64
C ASP A 178 6.97 -6.65 15.55
N CYS A 179 6.62 -7.15 14.35
CA CYS A 179 6.26 -8.53 14.11
C CYS A 179 7.42 -9.37 13.56
N GLU A 180 7.54 -10.59 14.08
CA GLU A 180 8.63 -11.50 13.73
C GLU A 180 8.17 -12.62 12.80
N GLY A 181 9.13 -13.34 12.19
CA GLY A 181 8.82 -14.54 11.38
C GLY A 181 7.98 -14.27 10.13
N GLY A 182 8.06 -13.05 9.56
CA GLY A 182 7.29 -12.63 8.39
C GLY A 182 5.83 -12.28 8.69
N ALA A 183 5.43 -12.22 9.97
CA ALA A 183 4.11 -11.75 10.35
C ALA A 183 3.95 -10.25 10.06
N THR A 184 2.71 -9.85 9.83
CA THR A 184 2.30 -8.44 9.67
C THR A 184 1.47 -8.03 10.86
N CYS A 185 1.54 -6.76 11.23
CA CYS A 185 0.67 -6.26 12.27
C CYS A 185 -0.77 -6.25 11.74
N SER A 186 -1.70 -6.82 12.50
CA SER A 186 -3.12 -6.82 12.14
C SER A 186 -3.76 -5.49 12.52
N TRP A 187 -4.94 -5.22 11.96
CA TRP A 187 -5.78 -4.10 12.39
C TRP A 187 -6.20 -4.19 13.87
N ARG A 188 -6.15 -5.39 14.47
CA ARG A 188 -6.41 -5.61 15.90
C ARG A 188 -5.23 -5.22 16.78
N GLY A 189 -4.11 -4.80 16.19
CA GLY A 189 -2.88 -4.50 16.92
C GLY A 189 -2.15 -5.75 17.38
N PHE A 190 -2.29 -6.87 16.67
CA PHE A 190 -1.56 -8.11 16.95
C PHE A 190 -0.87 -8.69 15.73
N CYS A 191 0.31 -9.28 15.90
CA CYS A 191 1.06 -9.91 14.83
C CYS A 191 0.37 -11.17 14.34
N GLU A 192 0.01 -11.19 13.06
CA GLU A 192 -0.58 -12.34 12.41
C GLU A 192 0.21 -12.71 11.16
N ARG A 193 0.30 -14.01 10.87
CA ARG A 193 0.77 -14.49 9.57
C ARG A 193 -0.34 -14.31 8.55
N SER A 194 -0.53 -13.07 8.10
CA SER A 194 -1.38 -12.78 6.95
C SER A 194 -0.49 -12.63 5.71
N ASP A 195 -0.83 -13.36 4.66
CA ASP A 195 -0.13 -13.29 3.37
C ASP A 195 -0.69 -12.09 2.56
N ARG A 196 -0.65 -10.89 3.17
CA ARG A 196 -1.13 -9.64 2.57
C ARG A 196 -0.21 -9.21 1.45
N ARG A 197 -0.77 -9.06 0.26
CA ARG A 197 -0.07 -8.50 -0.90
C ARG A 197 0.01 -6.99 -0.76
N LYS A 198 1.23 -6.48 -0.63
CA LYS A 198 1.49 -5.05 -0.40
C LYS A 198 1.54 -4.27 -1.69
N SER A 199 1.90 -4.90 -2.81
CA SER A 199 2.05 -4.22 -4.09
C SER A 199 1.00 -4.71 -5.06
N TRP A 200 0.35 -3.80 -5.75
CA TRP A 200 -0.73 -4.08 -6.68
C TRP A 200 -0.42 -3.42 -8.02
N VAL A 201 -0.59 -4.17 -9.10
CA VAL A 201 -0.56 -3.63 -10.47
C VAL A 201 -1.97 -3.74 -11.04
N SER A 202 -2.42 -2.70 -11.72
CA SER A 202 -3.74 -2.66 -12.35
C SER A 202 -3.65 -2.34 -13.84
N LEU A 203 -4.64 -2.84 -14.59
CA LEU A 203 -4.90 -2.51 -15.98
C LEU A 203 -6.38 -2.19 -16.12
N GLY A 204 -6.71 -1.04 -16.69
CA GLY A 204 -8.09 -0.61 -16.88
C GLY A 204 -8.29 0.26 -18.11
N ILE A 205 -9.57 0.58 -18.35
CA ILE A 205 -10.02 1.53 -19.37
C ILE A 205 -10.73 2.66 -18.64
N GLU A 206 -10.43 3.89 -19.04
CA GLU A 206 -10.99 5.13 -18.49
C GLU A 206 -11.61 5.95 -19.62
N GLN A 207 -12.79 6.53 -19.37
CA GLN A 207 -13.49 7.38 -20.34
C GLN A 207 -13.75 8.75 -19.71
N ASP A 208 -13.20 9.82 -20.30
CA ASP A 208 -13.51 11.17 -19.86
C ASP A 208 -14.88 11.61 -20.41
N VAL A 209 -15.72 12.20 -19.55
CA VAL A 209 -16.97 12.85 -19.91
C VAL A 209 -17.03 14.17 -19.17
N GLY A 210 -17.21 15.28 -19.88
CA GLY A 210 -17.25 16.60 -19.28
C GLY A 210 -18.48 17.38 -19.72
N VAL A 211 -18.70 18.51 -19.07
CA VAL A 211 -19.68 19.50 -19.51
C VAL A 211 -18.94 20.77 -19.85
N VAL A 212 -19.22 21.34 -21.03
CA VAL A 212 -18.55 22.55 -21.52
C VAL A 212 -19.58 23.60 -21.90
N ALA A 213 -19.24 24.87 -21.63
CA ALA A 213 -20.03 26.00 -22.09
C ALA A 213 -19.81 26.15 -23.60
N THR A 214 -20.88 26.12 -24.39
CA THR A 214 -20.78 26.32 -25.85
C THR A 214 -21.14 27.74 -26.27
N ALA A 215 -21.71 28.53 -25.36
CA ALA A 215 -21.90 29.97 -25.54
C ALA A 215 -20.53 30.67 -25.57
N GLY A 216 -20.27 31.43 -26.62
CA GLY A 216 -19.03 32.14 -26.88
C GLY A 216 -17.88 31.25 -27.39
N ALA A 217 -18.03 29.92 -27.42
CA ALA A 217 -16.92 28.99 -27.65
C ALA A 217 -16.13 29.24 -28.94
N CYS A 218 -16.80 29.67 -30.01
CA CYS A 218 -16.15 29.96 -31.29
C CYS A 218 -15.79 31.44 -31.49
N SER A 219 -15.97 32.28 -30.47
CA SER A 219 -15.45 33.65 -30.49
C SER A 219 -13.93 33.64 -30.52
N LEU A 220 -13.33 34.68 -31.11
CA LEU A 220 -11.88 34.83 -31.15
C LEU A 220 -11.27 34.80 -29.73
N HIS A 221 -11.93 35.49 -28.78
CA HIS A 221 -11.49 35.52 -27.38
C HIS A 221 -11.43 34.14 -26.74
N SER A 222 -12.49 33.34 -26.87
CA SER A 222 -12.56 31.98 -26.30
C SER A 222 -11.56 31.02 -26.95
N GLN A 223 -11.30 31.17 -28.25
CA GLN A 223 -10.31 30.34 -28.93
C GLN A 223 -8.87 30.68 -28.49
N GLU A 224 -8.57 31.94 -28.25
CA GLU A 224 -7.23 32.39 -27.83
C GLU A 224 -6.96 32.20 -26.32
N ASN A 225 -7.98 32.40 -25.47
CA ASN A 225 -7.78 32.54 -24.02
C ASN A 225 -8.44 31.44 -23.18
N GLU A 226 -9.42 30.72 -23.74
CA GLU A 226 -10.20 29.73 -22.99
C GLU A 226 -9.99 28.32 -23.53
N GLY A 227 -9.06 28.09 -24.46
CA GLY A 227 -8.74 26.75 -24.95
C GLY A 227 -9.86 26.11 -25.78
N TYR A 228 -10.68 26.90 -26.46
CA TYR A 228 -11.62 26.38 -27.45
C TYR A 228 -10.99 26.31 -28.84
N ALA A 229 -11.43 25.35 -29.64
CA ALA A 229 -11.15 25.28 -31.07
C ALA A 229 -12.40 24.79 -31.80
N CYS A 230 -12.84 25.53 -32.82
CA CYS A 230 -14.01 25.19 -33.59
C CYS A 230 -13.61 24.74 -34.99
N PHE A 231 -14.21 23.66 -35.48
CA PHE A 231 -13.92 23.10 -36.80
C PHE A 231 -15.21 22.95 -37.59
N ARG A 232 -15.16 23.38 -38.85
CA ARG A 232 -16.25 23.22 -39.82
C ARG A 232 -16.34 21.77 -40.27
N GLU A 233 -17.39 21.45 -41.03
CA GLU A 233 -17.59 20.11 -41.59
C GLU A 233 -16.45 19.68 -42.53
N ASP A 234 -15.83 20.63 -43.23
CA ASP A 234 -14.67 20.38 -44.10
C ASP A 234 -13.36 20.12 -43.34
N GLY A 235 -13.39 20.15 -42.00
CA GLY A 235 -12.23 19.96 -41.13
C GLY A 235 -11.34 21.20 -40.99
N ALA A 236 -11.64 22.30 -41.68
CA ALA A 236 -10.92 23.55 -41.47
C ALA A 236 -11.32 24.18 -40.13
N GLN A 237 -10.35 24.78 -39.45
CA GLN A 237 -10.63 25.55 -38.24
C GLN A 237 -11.47 26.78 -38.59
N TYR A 238 -12.56 26.99 -37.87
CA TYR A 238 -13.44 28.14 -37.99
C TYR A 238 -12.76 29.38 -37.38
N THR A 239 -12.60 30.41 -38.22
CA THR A 239 -12.15 31.75 -37.80
C THR A 239 -13.15 32.77 -38.33
N GLY A 240 -13.82 33.51 -37.43
CA GLY A 240 -14.94 34.38 -37.78
C GLY A 240 -15.37 35.33 -36.67
N THR A 241 -16.46 36.04 -36.89
CA THR A 241 -17.05 37.00 -35.94
C THR A 241 -18.48 36.59 -35.62
N PRO A 242 -18.65 35.57 -34.75
CA PRO A 242 -19.97 35.07 -34.43
C PRO A 242 -20.78 36.11 -33.65
N VAL A 243 -22.02 36.37 -34.08
CA VAL A 243 -22.98 37.20 -33.33
C VAL A 243 -23.73 36.38 -32.30
N LEU A 244 -23.91 35.08 -32.60
CA LEU A 244 -24.71 34.18 -31.80
C LEU A 244 -24.09 32.79 -31.75
N THR A 245 -24.01 32.26 -30.54
CA THR A 245 -23.66 30.87 -30.23
C THR A 245 -24.65 30.41 -29.16
N ASN A 246 -25.84 29.99 -29.58
CA ASN A 246 -27.00 29.90 -28.68
C ASN A 246 -27.30 28.48 -28.17
N THR A 247 -26.33 27.58 -28.19
CA THR A 247 -26.51 26.28 -27.54
C THR A 247 -26.17 26.36 -26.05
N PRO A 248 -27.00 25.78 -25.17
CA PRO A 248 -26.69 25.65 -23.75
C PRO A 248 -25.45 24.77 -23.51
N LEU A 249 -25.14 24.50 -22.24
CA LEU A 249 -24.16 23.51 -21.81
C LEU A 249 -24.30 22.23 -22.64
N SER A 250 -23.19 21.80 -23.25
CA SER A 250 -23.14 20.55 -24.02
C SER A 250 -22.30 19.53 -23.24
N GLY A 251 -22.79 18.30 -23.17
CA GLY A 251 -22.00 17.18 -22.70
C GLY A 251 -20.97 16.83 -23.77
N GLY A 252 -19.70 16.73 -23.37
CA GLY A 252 -18.61 16.37 -24.24
C GLY A 252 -18.01 15.04 -23.87
N LEU A 253 -17.71 14.23 -24.89
CA LEU A 253 -16.88 13.04 -24.73
C LEU A 253 -15.41 13.48 -24.84
N GLY A 254 -14.62 13.09 -23.85
CA GLY A 254 -13.18 13.25 -23.86
C GLY A 254 -12.45 11.97 -24.27
N PRO A 255 -11.13 11.92 -24.02
CA PRO A 255 -10.32 10.78 -24.41
C PRO A 255 -10.71 9.49 -23.70
N THR A 256 -10.65 8.37 -24.45
CA THR A 256 -10.68 7.02 -23.87
C THR A 256 -9.25 6.55 -23.69
N ARG A 257 -8.87 6.15 -22.47
CA ARG A 257 -7.50 5.73 -22.14
C ARG A 257 -7.42 4.28 -21.70
N ILE A 258 -6.35 3.58 -22.09
CA ILE A 258 -5.87 2.42 -21.36
C ILE A 258 -4.97 2.94 -20.24
N VAL A 259 -5.19 2.45 -19.02
CA VAL A 259 -4.46 2.90 -17.84
C VAL A 259 -3.80 1.72 -17.14
N VAL A 260 -2.50 1.83 -16.88
CA VAL A 260 -1.73 0.92 -16.04
C VAL A 260 -1.45 1.60 -14.72
N GLY A 261 -1.78 0.94 -13.61
CA GLY A 261 -1.53 1.45 -12.27
C GLY A 261 -0.56 0.60 -11.49
N TYR A 262 0.16 1.23 -10.56
CA TYR A 262 0.90 0.57 -9.50
C TYR A 262 0.53 1.23 -8.16
N GLU A 263 0.03 0.45 -7.21
CA GLU A 263 -0.35 0.91 -5.87
C GLU A 263 0.38 0.07 -4.82
N ARG A 264 0.81 0.71 -3.73
CA ARG A 264 1.42 0.05 -2.58
C ARG A 264 0.63 0.34 -1.32
N LEU A 265 0.30 -0.72 -0.59
CA LEU A 265 -0.31 -0.66 0.74
C LEU A 265 0.69 -0.05 1.72
N ILE A 266 0.40 1.17 2.17
CA ILE A 266 1.21 1.92 3.14
C ILE A 266 0.61 1.84 4.55
N HIS A 267 -0.69 1.57 4.64
CA HIS A 267 -1.44 1.33 5.87
C HIS A 267 -2.47 0.24 5.62
N TYR A 268 -3.10 -0.31 6.67
CA TYR A 268 -3.98 -1.48 6.56
C TYR A 268 -5.14 -1.31 5.56
N ASP A 269 -5.57 -0.07 5.35
CA ASP A 269 -6.66 0.33 4.49
C ASP A 269 -6.25 1.37 3.42
N THR A 270 -5.00 1.81 3.41
CA THR A 270 -4.57 2.93 2.57
C THR A 270 -3.42 2.52 1.66
N THR A 271 -3.59 2.81 0.38
CA THR A 271 -2.58 2.60 -0.66
C THR A 271 -2.16 3.94 -1.26
N LEU A 272 -0.90 4.02 -1.67
CA LEU A 272 -0.37 5.10 -2.50
C LEU A 272 0.15 4.53 -3.81
N GLY A 273 -0.11 5.21 -4.91
CA GLY A 273 0.25 4.70 -6.22
C GLY A 273 0.41 5.74 -7.31
N LEU A 274 0.81 5.24 -8.48
CA LEU A 274 0.92 5.97 -9.73
C LEU A 274 0.07 5.28 -10.80
N ARG A 275 -0.47 6.07 -11.73
CA ARG A 275 -1.19 5.60 -12.91
C ARG A 275 -0.60 6.24 -14.16
N LEU A 276 -0.40 5.43 -15.19
CA LEU A 276 0.06 5.83 -16.51
C LEU A 276 -1.05 5.50 -17.51
N GLY A 277 -1.55 6.51 -18.20
CA GLY A 277 -2.58 6.34 -19.22
C GLY A 277 -2.07 6.62 -20.63
N TRP A 278 -2.70 5.99 -21.61
CA TRP A 278 -2.52 6.27 -23.03
C TRP A 278 -3.88 6.40 -23.72
N ALA A 279 -4.14 7.55 -24.32
CA ALA A 279 -5.36 7.83 -25.08
C ALA A 279 -5.37 7.06 -26.41
N LEU A 280 -6.46 6.34 -26.64
CA LEU A 280 -6.73 5.61 -27.89
C LEU A 280 -7.64 6.39 -28.83
N PHE A 281 -8.56 7.17 -28.26
CA PHE A 281 -9.61 7.89 -28.98
C PHE A 281 -9.88 9.23 -28.29
N GLY A 282 -10.60 10.12 -28.97
CA GLY A 282 -11.03 11.41 -28.41
C GLY A 282 -9.95 12.49 -28.41
N GLU A 283 -8.91 12.34 -29.23
CA GLU A 283 -7.94 13.41 -29.48
C GLU A 283 -8.58 14.54 -30.31
N GLY A 284 -8.39 15.78 -29.87
CA GLY A 284 -8.80 16.95 -30.62
C GLY A 284 -7.86 17.23 -31.80
N PRO A 285 -8.34 17.79 -32.93
CA PRO A 285 -7.46 18.26 -33.98
C PRO A 285 -6.52 19.35 -33.46
N THR A 286 -5.32 19.43 -34.02
CA THR A 286 -4.35 20.47 -33.63
C THR A 286 -4.83 21.83 -34.15
N PRO A 287 -5.10 22.83 -33.27
CA PRO A 287 -5.46 24.17 -33.71
C PRO A 287 -4.28 24.83 -34.45
N ARG A 288 -4.56 25.76 -35.37
CA ARG A 288 -3.57 26.43 -36.22
C ARG A 288 -2.43 27.07 -35.43
N GLU A 289 -2.72 27.61 -34.25
CA GLU A 289 -1.77 28.28 -33.35
C GLU A 289 -1.67 27.56 -31.99
N GLY A 290 -2.16 26.31 -31.91
CA GLY A 290 -2.22 25.54 -30.69
C GLY A 290 -1.17 24.43 -30.62
N THR A 291 -1.03 23.84 -29.44
CA THR A 291 -0.22 22.63 -29.25
C THR A 291 -0.97 21.39 -29.74
N ALA A 292 -0.22 20.40 -30.24
CA ALA A 292 -0.80 19.09 -30.56
C ALA A 292 -1.26 18.37 -29.29
N PHE A 293 -2.24 17.48 -29.42
CA PHE A 293 -2.71 16.66 -28.33
C PHE A 293 -1.59 15.72 -27.83
N VAL A 294 -1.46 15.60 -26.51
CA VAL A 294 -0.48 14.71 -25.87
C VAL A 294 -1.23 13.48 -25.35
N PRO A 295 -1.00 12.28 -25.91
CA PRO A 295 -1.84 11.12 -25.61
C PRO A 295 -1.54 10.44 -24.27
N PHE A 296 -0.45 10.78 -23.59
CA PHE A 296 -0.11 10.17 -22.31
C PHE A 296 -0.74 10.91 -21.13
N SER A 297 -1.05 10.19 -20.06
CA SER A 297 -1.37 10.76 -18.75
C SER A 297 -0.53 10.12 -17.65
N LEU A 298 -0.27 10.89 -16.60
CA LEU A 298 0.42 10.46 -15.39
C LEU A 298 -0.34 11.00 -14.18
N ALA A 299 -0.72 10.13 -13.25
CA ALA A 299 -1.44 10.52 -12.05
C ALA A 299 -0.81 9.88 -10.80
N ALA A 300 -0.69 10.65 -9.72
CA ALA A 300 -0.49 10.12 -8.39
C ALA A 300 -1.84 9.91 -7.71
N ARG A 301 -1.95 8.86 -6.91
CA ARG A 301 -3.21 8.46 -6.28
C ARG A 301 -3.01 8.00 -4.84
N ALA A 302 -3.93 8.39 -3.98
CA ALA A 302 -4.08 7.87 -2.62
C ALA A 302 -5.47 7.26 -2.47
N THR A 303 -5.55 5.97 -2.16
CA THR A 303 -6.81 5.22 -2.06
C THR A 303 -7.01 4.73 -0.63
N HIS A 304 -8.17 4.97 -0.05
CA HIS A 304 -8.60 4.45 1.25
C HIS A 304 -9.76 3.47 1.07
N PHE A 305 -9.61 2.26 1.59
CA PHE A 305 -10.55 1.16 1.48
C PHE A 305 -11.36 1.00 2.77
N PHE A 306 -12.67 0.74 2.67
CA PHE A 306 -13.54 0.62 3.84
C PHE A 306 -13.80 -0.85 4.19
N GLY A 307 -13.38 -1.26 5.39
CA GLY A 307 -13.65 -2.59 5.97
C GLY A 307 -12.42 -3.25 6.59
N ASP A 308 -12.64 -4.37 7.29
CA ASP A 308 -11.59 -5.07 8.04
C ASP A 308 -10.81 -6.05 7.16
N ASP A 309 -9.48 -5.91 7.13
CA ASP A 309 -8.56 -6.87 6.52
C ASP A 309 -8.89 -7.27 5.06
N LEU A 310 -9.30 -6.27 4.29
CA LEU A 310 -9.83 -6.46 2.93
C LEU A 310 -8.85 -7.17 2.00
N PHE A 311 -7.54 -6.98 2.19
CA PHE A 311 -6.51 -7.55 1.34
C PHE A 311 -6.21 -9.03 1.63
N ALA A 312 -6.59 -9.55 2.80
CA ALA A 312 -6.41 -10.97 3.13
C ALA A 312 -7.56 -11.85 2.60
N ARG A 313 -8.72 -11.25 2.29
CA ARG A 313 -9.96 -11.99 1.98
C ARG A 313 -10.47 -11.69 0.57
N SER A 314 -11.22 -12.64 0.02
CA SER A 314 -12.09 -12.40 -1.13
C SER A 314 -13.35 -11.64 -0.68
N GLY A 315 -13.89 -10.80 -1.55
CA GLY A 315 -15.12 -10.06 -1.28
C GLY A 315 -15.17 -8.70 -1.98
N LEU A 316 -16.19 -7.93 -1.65
CA LEU A 316 -16.33 -6.54 -2.08
C LEU A 316 -15.44 -5.64 -1.22
N ARG A 317 -14.74 -4.72 -1.87
CA ARG A 317 -13.83 -3.75 -1.27
C ARG A 317 -14.24 -2.36 -1.74
N PRO A 318 -15.16 -1.69 -1.02
CA PRO A 318 -15.49 -0.30 -1.31
C PRO A 318 -14.30 0.60 -0.97
N TYR A 319 -14.07 1.64 -1.77
CA TYR A 319 -12.98 2.59 -1.52
C TYR A 319 -13.31 3.99 -2.02
N THR A 320 -12.60 4.96 -1.47
CA THR A 320 -12.52 6.34 -1.95
C THR A 320 -11.07 6.66 -2.30
N PHE A 321 -10.84 7.65 -3.15
CA PHE A 321 -9.49 8.07 -3.50
C PHE A 321 -9.39 9.55 -3.82
N LEU A 322 -8.17 10.07 -3.65
CA LEU A 322 -7.73 11.36 -4.16
C LEU A 322 -6.70 11.12 -5.25
N THR A 323 -6.74 11.94 -6.30
CA THR A 323 -5.86 11.80 -7.46
C THR A 323 -5.43 13.17 -7.98
N GLY A 324 -4.25 13.24 -8.59
CA GLY A 324 -3.80 14.44 -9.27
C GLY A 324 -2.59 14.17 -10.13
N GLY A 325 -2.44 14.97 -11.19
CA GLY A 325 -1.32 14.80 -12.10
C GLY A 325 -1.52 15.54 -13.42
N TYR A 326 -1.00 14.93 -14.48
CA TYR A 326 -0.98 15.45 -15.83
C TYR A 326 -1.83 14.58 -16.75
N ALA A 327 -2.77 15.20 -17.45
CA ALA A 327 -3.52 14.59 -18.54
C ALA A 327 -4.08 15.70 -19.42
N MET A 328 -3.83 15.63 -20.73
CA MET A 328 -4.54 16.50 -21.66
C MET A 328 -5.96 15.98 -21.86
N VAL A 329 -6.95 16.86 -21.66
CA VAL A 329 -8.37 16.53 -21.83
C VAL A 329 -8.99 17.47 -22.85
N ASP A 330 -9.27 16.92 -24.04
CA ASP A 330 -10.00 17.60 -25.10
C ASP A 330 -11.44 17.06 -25.11
N LEU A 331 -12.42 17.92 -24.82
CA LEU A 331 -13.84 17.57 -24.79
C LEU A 331 -14.50 17.96 -26.12
N ARG A 332 -15.10 16.99 -26.79
CA ARG A 332 -15.79 17.19 -28.08
C ARG A 332 -17.26 17.51 -27.89
N GLY A 333 -17.74 18.58 -28.51
CA GLY A 333 -19.16 18.93 -28.63
C GLY A 333 -19.50 19.53 -29.99
N SER A 334 -20.70 20.08 -30.11
CA SER A 334 -21.16 20.79 -31.32
C SER A 334 -21.96 22.03 -30.94
N THR A 335 -21.83 23.09 -31.72
CA THR A 335 -22.62 24.32 -31.56
C THR A 335 -23.02 24.86 -32.93
N VAL A 336 -24.06 25.69 -32.95
CA VAL A 336 -24.45 26.46 -34.13
C VAL A 336 -23.82 27.84 -34.02
N VAL A 337 -23.09 28.24 -35.05
CA VAL A 337 -22.48 29.55 -35.17
C VAL A 337 -23.21 30.36 -36.21
N ARG A 338 -23.57 31.61 -35.85
CA ARG A 338 -24.09 32.60 -36.79
C ARG A 338 -23.12 33.76 -36.95
N GLU A 339 -22.65 33.97 -38.17
CA GLU A 339 -21.70 35.04 -38.52
C GLU A 339 -22.36 36.43 -38.52
N ASN A 340 -21.54 37.45 -38.27
CA ASN A 340 -21.97 38.84 -38.40
C ASN A 340 -21.97 39.29 -39.87
N PRO A 341 -23.13 39.51 -40.51
CA PRO A 341 -23.15 39.92 -41.92
C PRO A 341 -22.60 41.33 -42.14
N LEU A 342 -22.44 42.13 -41.09
CA LEU A 342 -21.89 43.49 -41.16
C LEU A 342 -20.38 43.54 -40.92
N ALA A 343 -19.78 42.47 -40.41
CA ALA A 343 -18.33 42.40 -40.21
C ALA A 343 -17.65 41.88 -41.50
N PRO A 344 -16.44 42.37 -41.83
CA PRO A 344 -15.66 41.77 -42.90
C PRO A 344 -15.34 40.32 -42.55
N PRO A 345 -15.45 39.37 -43.51
CA PRO A 345 -15.16 37.96 -43.24
C PRO A 345 -13.66 37.79 -42.92
N TYR A 346 -13.36 37.18 -41.77
CA TYR A 346 -11.98 36.81 -41.40
C TYR A 346 -11.43 35.70 -42.29
N GLN A 347 -12.31 34.81 -42.74
CA GLN A 347 -11.98 33.66 -43.57
C GLN A 347 -13.08 33.47 -44.62
N GLY A 348 -12.68 33.08 -45.84
CA GLY A 348 -13.63 32.71 -46.88
C GLY A 348 -14.35 31.38 -46.58
N GLY A 349 -15.59 31.26 -47.05
CA GLY A 349 -16.36 30.02 -46.96
C GLY A 349 -17.01 29.76 -45.61
N ASN A 350 -17.17 30.78 -44.77
CA ASN A 350 -18.07 30.67 -43.61
C ASN A 350 -19.50 30.97 -44.07
N ASP A 351 -20.40 30.00 -43.90
CA ASP A 351 -21.83 30.23 -44.09
C ASP A 351 -22.37 31.15 -42.99
N LEU A 352 -23.45 31.88 -43.31
CA LEU A 352 -24.10 32.80 -42.37
C LEU A 352 -24.54 32.08 -41.08
N GLU A 353 -24.95 30.82 -41.20
CA GLU A 353 -25.32 29.94 -40.10
C GLU A 353 -24.79 28.52 -40.41
N GLN A 354 -24.03 27.93 -39.50
CA GLN A 354 -23.41 26.62 -39.69
C GLN A 354 -23.24 25.87 -38.37
N VAL A 355 -23.28 24.54 -38.44
CA VAL A 355 -22.93 23.67 -37.30
C VAL A 355 -21.42 23.44 -37.32
N VAL A 356 -20.76 23.71 -36.21
CA VAL A 356 -19.32 23.46 -36.04
C VAL A 356 -19.09 22.45 -34.93
N THR A 357 -18.05 21.64 -35.09
CA THR A 357 -17.54 20.79 -34.01
C THR A 357 -16.71 21.65 -33.09
N VAL A 358 -17.05 21.66 -31.81
CA VAL A 358 -16.32 22.40 -30.78
C VAL A 358 -15.43 21.43 -30.03
N TRP A 359 -14.17 21.78 -29.87
CA TRP A 359 -13.24 21.11 -28.98
C TRP A 359 -12.85 22.07 -27.86
N LYS A 360 -13.05 21.65 -26.62
CA LYS A 360 -12.58 22.37 -25.44
C LYS A 360 -11.39 21.62 -24.87
N ARG A 361 -10.21 22.21 -25.00
CA ARG A 361 -9.04 21.79 -24.23
C ARG A 361 -9.21 22.31 -22.82
N ALA A 362 -9.63 21.43 -21.91
CA ALA A 362 -9.86 21.78 -20.53
C ALA A 362 -8.56 22.16 -19.80
N GLY A 363 -7.46 21.56 -20.23
CA GLY A 363 -6.13 21.75 -19.66
C GLY A 363 -5.29 20.50 -19.75
N ASP A 364 -4.16 20.54 -19.08
CA ASP A 364 -3.14 19.48 -19.07
C ASP A 364 -2.78 19.02 -17.66
N GLY A 365 -3.18 19.74 -16.62
CA GLY A 365 -3.10 19.32 -15.23
C GLY A 365 -4.48 19.10 -14.60
N PHE A 366 -4.55 18.20 -13.62
CA PHE A 366 -5.79 17.96 -12.90
C PHE A 366 -5.57 17.58 -11.43
N VAL A 367 -6.60 17.83 -10.63
CA VAL A 367 -6.78 17.28 -9.28
C VAL A 367 -8.20 16.76 -9.16
N GLY A 368 -8.41 15.73 -8.34
CA GLY A 368 -9.72 15.15 -8.21
C GLY A 368 -9.87 14.16 -7.08
N ALA A 369 -11.10 13.68 -6.95
CA ALA A 369 -11.49 12.66 -5.99
C ALA A 369 -12.47 11.71 -6.65
N GLY A 370 -12.56 10.49 -6.12
CA GLY A 370 -13.48 9.49 -6.65
C GLY A 370 -13.79 8.39 -5.67
N ALA A 371 -14.66 7.50 -6.09
CA ALA A 371 -15.03 6.32 -5.33
C ALA A 371 -15.20 5.12 -6.27
N GLY A 372 -15.03 3.93 -5.70
CA GLY A 372 -15.14 2.70 -6.47
C GLY A 372 -15.42 1.47 -5.62
N LEU A 373 -15.60 0.37 -6.33
CA LEU A 373 -15.78 -0.96 -5.78
C LEU A 373 -14.77 -1.89 -6.44
N ALA A 374 -14.06 -2.68 -5.65
CA ALA A 374 -13.28 -3.81 -6.13
C ALA A 374 -13.89 -5.13 -5.67
N LEU A 375 -14.11 -6.06 -6.59
CA LEU A 375 -14.54 -7.42 -6.32
C LEU A 375 -13.31 -8.34 -6.37
N ALA A 376 -12.82 -8.75 -5.21
CA ALA A 376 -11.70 -9.67 -5.09
C ALA A 376 -12.19 -11.12 -5.02
N TRP A 377 -11.79 -11.96 -5.97
CA TRP A 377 -12.08 -13.41 -5.93
C TRP A 377 -10.94 -14.21 -5.31
N GLN A 378 -9.76 -13.62 -5.15
CA GLN A 378 -8.61 -14.17 -4.43
C GLN A 378 -7.91 -13.03 -3.68
N SER A 379 -7.08 -13.36 -2.69
CA SER A 379 -6.25 -12.36 -1.99
C SER A 379 -5.36 -11.55 -2.94
N ARG A 380 -5.03 -12.11 -4.11
CA ARG A 380 -4.15 -11.49 -5.13
C ARG A 380 -4.85 -10.97 -6.38
N ARG A 381 -6.17 -11.13 -6.55
CA ARG A 381 -6.85 -10.74 -7.80
C ARG A 381 -8.17 -10.04 -7.52
N ALA A 382 -8.37 -8.90 -8.17
CA ALA A 382 -9.63 -8.18 -8.12
C ALA A 382 -10.00 -7.56 -9.48
N ALA A 383 -11.29 -7.34 -9.69
CA ALA A 383 -11.81 -6.49 -10.74
C ALA A 383 -12.37 -5.25 -10.06
N PHE A 384 -12.28 -4.09 -10.71
CA PHE A 384 -12.76 -2.85 -10.13
C PHE A 384 -13.59 -2.04 -11.13
N VAL A 385 -14.49 -1.24 -10.57
CA VAL A 385 -15.21 -0.17 -11.24
C VAL A 385 -15.14 1.06 -10.35
N GLU A 386 -14.93 2.23 -10.95
CA GLU A 386 -14.82 3.49 -10.22
C GLU A 386 -15.27 4.67 -11.06
N ILE A 387 -15.57 5.77 -10.37
CA ILE A 387 -15.83 7.07 -10.97
C ILE A 387 -14.99 8.12 -10.26
N ALA A 388 -14.31 8.95 -11.04
CA ALA A 388 -13.58 10.11 -10.54
C ALA A 388 -14.23 11.41 -11.04
N ALA A 389 -14.13 12.47 -10.25
CA ALA A 389 -14.40 13.84 -10.65
C ALA A 389 -13.09 14.63 -10.61
N HIS A 390 -12.70 15.18 -11.75
CA HIS A 390 -11.46 15.93 -11.95
C HIS A 390 -11.76 17.41 -12.22
N ALA A 391 -11.12 18.29 -11.48
CA ALA A 391 -10.97 19.70 -11.83
C ALA A 391 -9.70 19.85 -12.67
N VAL A 392 -9.86 20.26 -13.94
CA VAL A 392 -8.79 20.35 -14.93
C VAL A 392 -8.38 21.82 -15.14
N PHE A 393 -7.09 22.09 -15.26
CA PHE A 393 -6.49 23.43 -15.37
C PHE A 393 -5.43 23.47 -16.50
N PRO A 394 -5.16 24.63 -17.13
CA PRO A 394 -5.52 25.99 -16.68
C PRO A 394 -6.90 26.50 -17.13
N PHE A 395 -7.51 25.95 -18.18
CA PHE A 395 -8.71 26.54 -18.79
C PHE A 395 -10.03 26.19 -18.10
N GLY A 396 -9.98 25.34 -17.06
CA GLY A 396 -11.11 25.04 -16.20
C GLY A 396 -12.14 24.11 -16.87
N ALA A 397 -12.25 22.89 -16.36
CA ALA A 397 -13.43 22.06 -16.58
C ALA A 397 -13.64 21.09 -15.43
N LEU A 398 -14.89 20.66 -15.24
CA LEU A 398 -15.22 19.49 -14.42
C LEU A 398 -15.39 18.30 -15.36
N VAL A 399 -14.59 17.26 -15.13
CA VAL A 399 -14.57 16.03 -15.93
C VAL A 399 -14.90 14.86 -15.01
N LEU A 400 -15.86 14.04 -15.41
CA LEU A 400 -16.12 12.74 -14.82
C LEU A 400 -15.36 11.66 -15.60
N ALA A 401 -14.63 10.81 -14.90
CA ALA A 401 -13.84 9.74 -15.50
C ALA A 401 -14.26 8.37 -14.91
N PRO A 402 -15.37 7.77 -15.39
CA PRO A 402 -15.64 6.36 -15.13
C PRO A 402 -14.49 5.48 -15.64
N SER A 403 -14.08 4.50 -14.84
CA SER A 403 -13.12 3.49 -15.26
C SER A 403 -13.46 2.10 -14.73
N ALA A 404 -12.98 1.09 -15.44
CA ALA A 404 -13.12 -0.31 -15.05
C ALA A 404 -11.87 -1.09 -15.43
N GLY A 405 -11.53 -2.11 -14.65
CA GLY A 405 -10.32 -2.89 -14.90
C GLY A 405 -10.11 -4.06 -13.97
N VAL A 406 -8.89 -4.57 -13.98
CA VAL A 406 -8.42 -5.67 -13.14
C VAL A 406 -7.14 -5.28 -12.41
N SER A 407 -6.93 -5.85 -11.22
CA SER A 407 -5.72 -5.67 -10.43
C SER A 407 -5.18 -6.99 -9.90
N LEU A 408 -3.85 -7.05 -9.80
CA LEU A 408 -3.08 -8.20 -9.36
C LEU A 408 -2.13 -7.77 -8.23
N GLY A 409 -2.27 -8.40 -7.07
CA GLY A 409 -1.40 -8.21 -5.90
C GLY A 409 -0.24 -9.20 -5.87
N PHE A 410 0.94 -8.75 -5.42
CA PHE A 410 2.13 -9.57 -5.18
C PHE A 410 2.88 -9.20 -3.88
#